data_AF-A0A066XW15-F1
#
_entry.id   AF-A0A066XW15-F1
#
_cell.length_a   1.000
_cell.length_b   1.000
_cell.length_c   1.000
_cell.angle_alpha   90.00
_cell.angle_beta   90.00
_cell.angle_gamma   90.00
#
_symmetry.space_group_name_H-M   'P 1'
#
loop_
_entity.id
_entity.type
_entity.pdbx_description
1 polymer ?
#
loop_
_entity_poly.entity_id
_entity_poly.type
_entity_poly.pdbx_seq_one_letter_code
_entity_poly.pdbx_strand_id
1 'polypeptide(L)'
;MSISPNTAVTERMIIPVRGTKEDWKEPLKAYLLALKRQDGYLRSRWGPWSENEETIDLLSGIQNPCWKSKDAHDKFFASDEFARLMGDFKKVMTGPINSHYIKFVPYAPRAAIDSPITEFITITNPTMREDEMRAYVDNARRVDGLNEIACGYAVGDFGGDTVFVAALGWESLEESRAADKSAYYPATGKAESHHVYFHYPIEGFADTYTD
;
A
#
# COMPACT_ATOMS: atom_id res chain seq x y z
N MET A 1 25.37 12.62 11.61
CA MET A 1 25.44 11.24 11.08
C MET A 1 24.77 11.25 9.72
N SER A 2 25.54 11.03 8.66
CA SER A 2 25.04 11.00 7.28
C SER A 2 24.31 9.68 7.03
N ILE A 3 23.01 9.74 6.72
CA ILE A 3 22.23 8.58 6.31
C ILE A 3 22.62 8.23 4.87
N SER A 4 22.99 6.97 4.62
CA SER A 4 23.32 6.46 3.28
C SER A 4 22.11 6.56 2.32
N PRO A 5 22.34 6.84 1.02
CA PRO A 5 21.28 7.14 0.04
C PRO A 5 20.39 5.96 -0.42
N ASN A 6 20.33 4.82 0.30
CA ASN A 6 19.82 3.54 -0.22
C ASN A 6 18.59 2.92 0.50
N THR A 7 17.79 3.67 1.26
CA THR A 7 16.64 3.10 2.02
C THR A 7 15.31 3.72 1.64
N ALA A 8 14.89 3.50 0.41
CA ALA A 8 13.58 3.93 -0.04
C ALA A 8 12.49 2.95 0.43
N VAL A 9 11.39 3.48 0.99
CA VAL A 9 10.33 2.68 1.65
C VAL A 9 8.95 3.06 1.09
N THR A 10 8.04 2.10 1.03
CA THR A 10 6.63 2.35 0.68
C THR A 10 5.80 2.22 1.95
N GLU A 11 5.06 3.26 2.32
CA GLU A 11 4.03 3.14 3.33
C GLU A 11 2.75 2.60 2.69
N ARG A 12 2.20 1.56 3.33
CA ARG A 12 0.90 1.01 3.02
C ARG A 12 -0.02 1.26 4.21
N MET A 13 -1.07 2.03 3.99
CA MET A 13 -2.09 2.33 4.99
C MET A 13 -3.34 1.52 4.69
N ILE A 14 -3.77 0.71 5.66
CA ILE A 14 -5.06 0.01 5.64
C ILE A 14 -6.02 0.82 6.51
N ILE A 15 -7.05 1.37 5.87
CA ILE A 15 -7.93 2.39 6.46
C ILE A 15 -9.36 1.81 6.51
N PRO A 16 -9.86 1.45 7.70
CA PRO A 16 -11.24 1.00 7.84
C PRO A 16 -12.18 2.21 7.80
N VAL A 17 -13.17 2.15 6.93
CA VAL A 17 -14.18 3.20 6.70
C VAL A 17 -15.59 2.66 6.94
N ARG A 18 -16.58 3.55 6.94
CA ARG A 18 -18.00 3.20 6.98
C ARG A 18 -18.71 3.61 5.70
N GLY A 19 -19.74 2.86 5.36
CA GLY A 19 -20.66 3.23 4.31
C GLY A 19 -20.11 2.93 2.92
N THR A 20 -20.58 3.69 1.94
CA THR A 20 -20.29 3.49 0.53
C THR A 20 -19.17 4.41 0.05
N LYS A 21 -18.71 4.20 -1.19
CA LYS A 21 -17.81 5.11 -1.91
C LYS A 21 -18.16 6.59 -1.70
N GLU A 22 -19.44 6.92 -1.79
CA GLU A 22 -19.93 8.30 -1.77
C GLU A 22 -19.70 8.97 -0.41
N ASP A 23 -19.62 8.18 0.67
CA ASP A 23 -19.41 8.68 2.03
C ASP A 23 -17.94 9.07 2.26
N TRP A 24 -17.00 8.24 1.81
CA TRP A 24 -15.57 8.41 2.12
C TRP A 24 -14.72 9.05 1.01
N LYS A 25 -15.19 9.09 -0.24
CA LYS A 25 -14.37 9.58 -1.37
C LYS A 25 -13.96 11.05 -1.25
N GLU A 26 -14.86 11.95 -0.83
CA GLU A 26 -14.56 13.38 -0.75
C GLU A 26 -13.61 13.71 0.42
N PRO A 27 -13.80 13.16 1.63
CA PRO A 27 -12.79 13.27 2.69
C PRO A 27 -11.42 12.72 2.28
N LEU A 28 -11.39 11.55 1.62
CA LEU A 28 -10.14 10.97 1.13
C LEU A 28 -9.48 11.86 0.06
N LYS A 29 -10.26 12.38 -0.89
CA LYS A 29 -9.79 13.33 -1.91
C LYS A 29 -9.17 14.57 -1.29
N ALA A 30 -9.80 15.16 -0.28
CA ALA A 30 -9.28 16.33 0.40
C ALA A 30 -7.92 16.04 1.07
N TYR A 31 -7.80 14.88 1.70
CA TYR A 31 -6.54 14.39 2.28
C TYR A 31 -5.45 14.20 1.21
N LEU A 32 -5.78 13.50 0.11
CA LEU A 32 -4.86 13.25 -1.01
C LEU A 32 -4.41 14.55 -1.69
N LEU A 33 -5.30 15.53 -1.88
CA LEU A 33 -4.96 16.84 -2.45
C LEU A 33 -3.98 17.61 -1.56
N ALA A 34 -4.14 17.51 -0.24
CA ALA A 34 -3.22 18.14 0.69
C ALA A 34 -1.84 17.47 0.69
N LEU A 35 -1.80 16.13 0.63
CA LEU A 35 -0.56 15.38 0.44
C LEU A 35 0.16 15.79 -0.85
N LYS A 36 -0.58 15.89 -1.96
CA LYS A 36 -0.04 16.29 -3.27
C LYS A 36 0.60 17.68 -3.28
N ARG A 37 0.17 18.58 -2.38
CA ARG A 37 0.73 19.94 -2.24
C ARG A 37 2.03 19.99 -1.44
N GLN A 38 2.39 18.91 -0.74
CA GLN A 38 3.58 18.90 0.09
C GLN A 38 4.85 18.73 -0.74
N ASP A 39 5.92 19.42 -0.33
CA ASP A 39 7.20 19.41 -1.03
C ASP A 39 7.82 18.00 -1.00
N GLY A 40 7.96 17.43 -2.19
CA GLY A 40 8.53 16.12 -2.43
C GLY A 40 7.53 14.97 -2.51
N TYR A 41 6.21 15.21 -2.43
CA TYR A 41 5.23 14.20 -2.82
C TYR A 41 5.56 13.64 -4.22
N LEU A 42 5.67 12.32 -4.35
CA LEU A 42 5.75 11.69 -5.68
C LEU A 42 4.41 11.14 -6.13
N ARG A 43 3.86 10.22 -5.34
CA ARG A 43 2.67 9.48 -5.71
C ARG A 43 2.01 8.86 -4.51
N SER A 44 0.69 8.79 -4.61
CA SER A 44 -0.16 7.91 -3.84
C SER A 44 -0.98 7.08 -4.81
N ARG A 45 -1.27 5.84 -4.44
CA ARG A 45 -2.29 5.00 -5.09
C ARG A 45 -3.25 4.55 -4.02
N TRP A 46 -4.52 4.44 -4.36
CA TRP A 46 -5.53 3.99 -3.40
C TRP A 46 -6.62 3.20 -4.10
N GLY A 47 -7.32 2.38 -3.34
CA GLY A 47 -8.52 1.69 -3.78
C GLY A 47 -9.19 0.99 -2.62
N PRO A 48 -10.52 0.77 -2.70
CA PRO A 48 -11.17 -0.13 -1.77
C PRO A 48 -10.69 -1.57 -2.00
N TRP A 49 -10.79 -2.41 -0.96
CA TRP A 49 -10.63 -3.85 -1.15
C TRP A 49 -11.82 -4.39 -1.94
N SER A 50 -11.54 -5.26 -2.91
CA SER A 50 -12.57 -5.87 -3.74
C SER A 50 -13.45 -6.83 -2.94
N GLU A 51 -12.90 -7.41 -1.87
CA GLU A 51 -13.60 -8.27 -0.93
C GLU A 51 -14.37 -7.48 0.14
N ASN A 52 -13.98 -6.23 0.40
CA ASN A 52 -14.56 -5.40 1.45
C ASN A 52 -14.40 -3.91 1.13
N GLU A 53 -15.44 -3.30 0.55
CA GLU A 53 -15.41 -1.88 0.20
C GLU A 53 -15.38 -0.93 1.42
N GLU A 54 -15.59 -1.45 2.63
CA GLU A 54 -15.41 -0.70 3.89
C GLU A 54 -13.94 -0.67 4.36
N THR A 55 -13.00 -1.14 3.53
CA THR A 55 -11.56 -1.03 3.80
C THR A 55 -10.85 -0.45 2.58
N ILE A 56 -10.06 0.60 2.80
CA ILE A 56 -9.27 1.27 1.77
C ILE A 56 -7.81 0.89 1.97
N ASP A 57 -7.15 0.45 0.90
CA ASP A 57 -5.70 0.34 0.85
C ASP A 57 -5.16 1.61 0.18
N LEU A 58 -4.26 2.29 0.86
CA LEU A 58 -3.59 3.49 0.35
C LEU A 58 -2.08 3.30 0.43
N LEU A 59 -1.45 3.27 -0.72
CA LEU A 59 -0.01 3.29 -0.84
C LEU A 59 0.44 4.74 -0.95
N SER A 60 1.25 5.18 0.00
CA SER A 60 2.01 6.41 -0.10
C SER A 60 3.48 6.01 -0.14
N GLY A 61 4.27 6.53 -1.08
CA GLY A 61 5.70 6.33 -0.93
C GLY A 61 6.19 7.20 0.23
N ILE A 62 6.96 6.63 1.15
CA ILE A 62 7.60 7.41 2.22
C ILE A 62 9.12 7.30 2.06
N GLN A 63 9.66 8.44 1.65
CA GLN A 63 11.06 8.78 1.46
C GLN A 63 11.85 8.09 0.33
N ASN A 64 12.56 9.02 -0.32
CA ASN A 64 13.44 8.96 -1.46
C ASN A 64 12.93 8.16 -2.68
N PRO A 65 12.11 8.77 -3.57
CA PRO A 65 11.88 10.24 -3.69
C PRO A 65 10.54 10.81 -3.19
N CYS A 66 9.69 10.10 -2.43
CA CYS A 66 8.28 10.55 -2.18
C CYS A 66 8.07 11.64 -1.12
N TRP A 67 9.14 12.12 -0.49
CA TRP A 67 9.20 13.37 0.30
C TRP A 67 10.62 13.92 0.19
N LYS A 68 10.78 15.25 0.13
CA LYS A 68 12.10 15.89 -0.06
C LYS A 68 12.99 15.75 1.17
N SER A 69 12.38 15.70 2.36
CA SER A 69 13.07 15.46 3.64
C SER A 69 12.10 14.95 4.71
N LYS A 70 12.64 14.35 5.76
CA LYS A 70 11.87 13.94 6.95
C LYS A 70 11.20 15.15 7.62
N ASP A 71 11.89 16.29 7.64
CA ASP A 71 11.36 17.52 8.22
C ASP A 71 10.11 18.04 7.50
N ALA A 72 10.02 17.88 6.17
CA ALA A 72 8.84 18.27 5.40
C ALA A 72 7.63 17.40 5.76
N HIS A 73 7.85 16.09 5.89
CA HIS A 73 6.87 15.15 6.40
C HIS A 73 6.42 15.55 7.82
N ASP A 74 7.34 15.64 8.77
CA ASP A 74 7.00 15.92 10.18
C ASP A 74 6.25 17.26 10.34
N LYS A 75 6.62 18.30 9.56
CA LYS A 75 5.92 19.59 9.57
C LYS A 75 4.48 19.48 9.07
N PHE A 76 4.23 18.72 8.01
CA PHE A 76 2.87 18.53 7.50
C PHE A 76 2.00 17.80 8.53
N PHE A 77 2.51 16.71 9.11
CA PHE A 77 1.77 15.95 10.12
C PHE A 77 1.55 16.71 11.44
N ALA A 78 2.38 17.71 11.73
CA ALA A 78 2.20 18.63 12.85
C ALA A 78 1.31 19.86 12.52
N SER A 79 0.84 20.00 11.28
CA SER A 79 0.11 21.20 10.84
C SER A 79 -1.38 21.18 11.19
N ASP A 80 -1.96 22.37 11.35
CA ASP A 80 -3.41 22.55 11.53
C ASP A 80 -4.21 22.06 10.31
N GLU A 81 -3.62 22.15 9.11
CA GLU A 81 -4.23 21.63 7.88
C GLU A 81 -4.43 20.12 7.96
N PHE A 82 -3.38 19.37 8.32
CA PHE A 82 -3.46 17.92 8.52
C PHE A 82 -4.46 17.57 9.63
N ALA A 83 -4.41 18.28 10.77
CA ALA A 83 -5.33 18.05 11.88
C ALA A 83 -6.79 18.23 11.46
N ARG A 84 -7.10 19.27 10.67
CA ARG A 84 -8.44 19.52 10.12
C ARG A 84 -8.88 18.43 9.15
N LEU A 85 -8.03 18.07 8.19
CA LEU A 85 -8.32 17.04 7.18
C LEU A 85 -8.54 15.67 7.81
N MET A 86 -7.69 15.30 8.77
CA MET A 86 -7.88 14.07 9.53
C MET A 86 -9.11 14.13 10.43
N GLY A 87 -9.48 15.31 10.94
CA GLY A 87 -10.73 15.52 11.68
C GLY A 87 -11.96 15.22 10.82
N ASP A 88 -11.95 15.66 9.55
CA ASP A 88 -13.01 15.35 8.60
C ASP A 88 -12.99 13.88 8.17
N PHE A 89 -11.80 13.33 7.87
CA PHE A 89 -11.67 11.95 7.44
C PHE A 89 -12.04 10.95 8.55
N LYS A 90 -11.73 11.26 9.82
CA LYS A 90 -12.12 10.44 10.97
C LYS A 90 -13.64 10.28 11.13
N LYS A 91 -14.46 11.18 10.58
CA LYS A 91 -15.92 11.05 10.62
C LYS A 91 -16.42 9.84 9.84
N VAL A 92 -15.65 9.40 8.85
CA VAL A 92 -15.96 8.24 7.99
C VAL A 92 -15.10 7.03 8.30
N MET A 93 -14.14 7.12 9.22
CA MET A 93 -13.34 5.99 9.66
C MET A 93 -14.06 5.20 10.76
N THR A 94 -13.91 3.88 10.75
CA THR A 94 -14.50 2.97 11.76
C THR A 94 -13.48 2.45 12.77
N GLY A 95 -12.20 2.69 12.54
CA GLY A 95 -11.11 2.22 13.38
C GLY A 95 -9.79 2.96 13.12
N PRO A 96 -8.70 2.55 13.80
CA PRO A 96 -7.37 3.10 13.57
C PRO A 96 -6.84 2.71 12.17
N ILE A 97 -5.98 3.56 11.60
CA ILE A 97 -5.21 3.24 10.41
C ILE A 97 -4.10 2.26 10.80
N ASN A 98 -3.97 1.16 10.06
CA ASN A 98 -2.85 0.26 10.18
C ASN A 98 -1.82 0.59 9.08
N SER A 99 -0.67 1.16 9.46
CA SER A 99 0.40 1.53 8.54
C SER A 99 1.54 0.51 8.56
N HIS A 100 1.98 0.06 7.40
CA HIS A 100 3.17 -0.77 7.21
C HIS A 100 4.19 -0.05 6.32
N TYR A 101 5.43 0.06 6.78
CA TYR A 101 6.52 0.69 6.03
C TYR A 101 7.37 -0.38 5.38
N ILE A 102 7.25 -0.62 4.08
CA ILE A 102 7.77 -1.83 3.43
C ILE A 102 8.94 -1.50 2.50
N LYS A 103 10.00 -2.30 2.60
CA LYS A 103 11.13 -2.28 1.65
C LYS A 103 10.90 -3.27 0.52
N PHE A 104 10.01 -2.89 -0.41
CA PHE A 104 9.72 -3.70 -1.59
C PHE A 104 10.97 -3.89 -2.46
N VAL A 105 11.09 -5.09 -3.05
CA VAL A 105 11.98 -5.35 -4.18
C VAL A 105 11.16 -6.02 -5.28
N PRO A 106 11.18 -5.48 -6.52
CA PRO A 106 11.80 -4.21 -6.90
C PRO A 106 11.27 -3.00 -6.10
N TYR A 107 12.08 -1.94 -5.96
CA TYR A 107 11.69 -0.76 -5.17
C TYR A 107 10.46 -0.11 -5.77
N ALA A 108 9.50 0.10 -4.89
CA ALA A 108 8.13 0.50 -5.17
C ALA A 108 7.43 -0.54 -6.08
N PRO A 109 6.25 -1.06 -5.71
CA PRO A 109 5.56 -2.10 -6.47
C PRO A 109 4.92 -1.55 -7.77
N ARG A 110 5.59 -0.67 -8.54
CA ARG A 110 4.99 0.13 -9.63
C ARG A 110 4.25 -0.73 -10.65
N ALA A 111 4.91 -1.73 -11.22
CA ALA A 111 4.27 -2.58 -12.23
C ALA A 111 3.15 -3.46 -11.63
N ALA A 112 3.28 -3.88 -10.37
CA ALA A 112 2.22 -4.61 -9.68
C ALA A 112 0.98 -3.72 -9.42
N ILE A 113 1.17 -2.45 -9.04
CA ILE A 113 0.07 -1.50 -8.73
C ILE A 113 -0.51 -0.80 -9.96
N ASP A 114 0.26 -0.73 -11.06
CA ASP A 114 -0.24 -0.24 -12.34
C ASP A 114 -1.01 -1.34 -13.11
N SER A 115 -1.03 -2.58 -12.61
CA SER A 115 -1.85 -3.68 -13.16
C SER A 115 -3.36 -3.43 -12.98
N PRO A 116 -4.23 -4.08 -13.78
CA PRO A 116 -5.67 -3.98 -13.63
C PRO A 116 -6.19 -4.27 -12.22
N ILE A 117 -5.63 -5.27 -11.53
CA ILE A 117 -5.90 -5.53 -10.12
C ILE A 117 -4.60 -5.91 -9.41
N THR A 118 -4.46 -5.55 -8.13
CA THR A 118 -3.33 -5.96 -7.31
C THR A 118 -3.81 -6.82 -6.14
N GLU A 119 -3.31 -8.04 -6.04
CA GLU A 119 -3.44 -8.86 -4.83
C GLU A 119 -2.34 -8.46 -3.84
N PHE A 120 -2.72 -8.17 -2.60
CA PHE A 120 -1.77 -8.12 -1.50
C PHE A 120 -1.84 -9.39 -0.68
N ILE A 121 -0.69 -9.92 -0.31
CA ILE A 121 -0.55 -10.95 0.71
C ILE A 121 0.20 -10.32 1.87
N THR A 122 -0.44 -10.22 3.03
CA THR A 122 0.20 -9.79 4.28
C THR A 122 0.40 -11.01 5.17
N ILE A 123 1.60 -11.18 5.69
CA ILE A 123 1.93 -12.28 6.60
C ILE A 123 2.55 -11.72 7.86
N THR A 124 1.85 -11.89 8.97
CA THR A 124 2.30 -11.46 10.31
C THR A 124 2.95 -12.63 11.03
N ASN A 125 4.12 -12.36 11.60
CA ASN A 125 5.03 -13.31 12.24
C ASN A 125 5.38 -14.51 11.36
N PRO A 126 5.86 -14.29 10.12
CA PRO A 126 6.40 -15.37 9.30
C PRO A 126 7.59 -16.02 10.01
N THR A 127 7.69 -17.34 9.93
CA THR A 127 8.78 -18.13 10.50
C THR A 127 9.97 -18.29 9.55
N MET A 128 9.76 -18.01 8.27
CA MET A 128 10.78 -18.10 7.21
C MET A 128 11.66 -16.85 7.16
N ARG A 129 12.87 -17.00 6.61
CA ARG A 129 13.78 -15.87 6.38
C ARG A 129 13.31 -15.03 5.20
N GLU A 130 13.75 -13.78 5.12
CA GLU A 130 13.34 -12.87 4.05
C GLU A 130 13.64 -13.39 2.64
N ASP A 131 14.84 -13.91 2.40
CA ASP A 131 15.21 -14.46 1.09
C ASP A 131 14.37 -15.70 0.73
N GLU A 132 13.99 -16.51 1.72
CA GLU A 132 13.14 -17.69 1.53
C GLU A 132 11.70 -17.29 1.21
N MET A 133 11.15 -16.30 1.92
CA MET A 133 9.83 -15.75 1.64
C MET A 133 9.76 -15.16 0.23
N ARG A 134 10.78 -14.40 -0.16
CA ARG A 134 10.88 -13.82 -1.50
C ARG A 134 10.93 -14.90 -2.57
N ALA A 135 11.80 -15.90 -2.40
CA ALA A 135 11.90 -17.01 -3.33
C ALA A 135 10.59 -17.83 -3.43
N TYR A 136 9.87 -17.97 -2.32
CA TYR A 136 8.58 -18.67 -2.30
C TYR A 136 7.51 -17.90 -3.07
N VAL A 137 7.36 -16.59 -2.81
CA VAL A 137 6.39 -15.74 -3.51
C VAL A 137 6.74 -15.59 -4.98
N ASP A 138 8.03 -15.62 -5.35
CA ASP A 138 8.48 -15.52 -6.74
C ASP A 138 7.98 -16.70 -7.61
N ASN A 139 7.59 -17.83 -7.00
CA ASN A 139 6.90 -18.91 -7.72
C ASN A 139 5.59 -18.46 -8.38
N ALA A 140 4.96 -17.37 -7.91
CA ALA A 140 3.77 -16.81 -8.56
C ALA A 140 4.04 -16.44 -10.03
N ARG A 141 5.28 -16.10 -10.40
CA ARG A 141 5.67 -15.80 -11.81
C ARG A 141 5.43 -16.96 -12.77
N ARG A 142 5.17 -18.16 -12.27
CA ARG A 142 4.85 -19.35 -13.06
C ARG A 142 3.35 -19.53 -13.28
N VAL A 143 2.53 -18.65 -12.70
CA VAL A 143 1.07 -18.67 -12.82
C VAL A 143 0.66 -17.73 -13.94
N ASP A 144 -0.23 -18.21 -14.81
CA ASP A 144 -0.77 -17.42 -15.91
C ASP A 144 -1.56 -16.21 -15.39
N GLY A 145 -1.55 -15.11 -16.14
CA GLY A 145 -2.27 -13.88 -15.79
C GLY A 145 -1.58 -12.98 -14.75
N LEU A 146 -0.40 -13.36 -14.23
CA LEU A 146 0.41 -12.48 -13.40
C LEU A 146 1.27 -11.54 -14.25
N ASN A 147 1.17 -10.24 -13.99
CA ASN A 147 1.99 -9.22 -14.65
C ASN A 147 3.35 -9.02 -13.95
N GLU A 148 3.32 -8.75 -12.64
CA GLU A 148 4.53 -8.41 -11.89
C GLU A 148 4.34 -8.60 -10.38
N ILE A 149 5.46 -8.71 -9.65
CA ILE A 149 5.48 -8.91 -8.20
C ILE A 149 6.48 -7.95 -7.57
N ALA A 150 6.14 -7.39 -6.42
CA ALA A 150 7.15 -6.91 -5.49
C ALA A 150 6.83 -7.34 -4.06
N CYS A 151 7.85 -7.69 -3.29
CA CYS A 151 7.66 -8.10 -1.90
C CYS A 151 8.79 -7.61 -0.99
N GLY A 152 8.54 -7.64 0.32
CA GLY A 152 9.56 -7.31 1.32
C GLY A 152 9.01 -7.29 2.74
N TYR A 153 9.92 -7.25 3.71
CA TYR A 153 9.56 -7.04 5.10
C TYR A 153 9.24 -5.58 5.38
N ALA A 154 8.26 -5.39 6.27
CA ALA A 154 8.01 -4.11 6.89
C ALA A 154 9.15 -3.76 7.85
N VAL A 155 9.48 -2.47 7.93
CA VAL A 155 10.45 -1.89 8.85
C VAL A 155 9.72 -1.04 9.87
N GLY A 156 10.12 -1.15 11.14
CA GLY A 156 9.45 -0.46 12.24
C GLY A 156 9.12 -1.41 13.37
N ASP A 157 8.61 -0.83 14.46
CA ASP A 157 8.09 -1.59 15.60
C ASP A 157 6.57 -1.73 15.44
N PHE A 158 6.12 -2.97 15.26
CA PHE A 158 4.70 -3.32 15.15
C PHE A 158 4.24 -4.09 16.39
N GLY A 159 4.66 -3.63 17.58
CA GLY A 159 4.38 -4.33 18.84
C GLY A 159 5.19 -5.61 19.00
N GLY A 160 6.39 -5.64 18.43
CA GLY A 160 7.23 -6.83 18.33
C GLY A 160 6.88 -7.79 17.18
N ASP A 161 5.80 -7.54 16.44
CA ASP A 161 5.45 -8.36 15.28
C ASP A 161 6.37 -8.07 14.09
N THR A 162 6.66 -9.13 13.32
CA THR A 162 7.33 -9.03 12.02
C THR A 162 6.28 -9.17 10.92
N VAL A 163 6.32 -8.31 9.91
CA VAL A 163 5.32 -8.33 8.83
C VAL A 163 6.02 -8.45 7.49
N PHE A 164 5.61 -9.41 6.68
CA PHE A 164 6.01 -9.54 5.28
C PHE A 164 4.83 -9.18 4.38
N VAL A 165 5.08 -8.43 3.32
CA VAL A 165 4.05 -8.03 2.36
C VAL A 165 4.51 -8.36 0.94
N ALA A 166 3.63 -8.99 0.18
CA ALA A 166 3.77 -9.15 -1.27
C ALA A 166 2.64 -8.41 -1.98
N ALA A 167 2.98 -7.71 -3.06
CA ALA A 167 2.07 -7.09 -4.00
C ALA A 167 2.21 -7.80 -5.35
N LEU A 168 1.14 -8.44 -5.81
CA LEU A 168 1.07 -9.21 -7.05
C LEU A 168 0.09 -8.52 -7.99
N GLY A 169 0.57 -8.04 -9.13
CA GLY A 169 -0.27 -7.44 -10.16
C GLY A 169 -0.80 -8.49 -11.12
N TRP A 170 -2.11 -8.50 -11.34
CA TRP A 170 -2.80 -9.47 -12.19
C TRP A 170 -3.52 -8.80 -13.36
N GLU A 171 -3.67 -9.52 -14.46
CA GLU A 171 -4.46 -9.11 -15.63
C GLU A 171 -5.95 -8.95 -15.31
N SER A 172 -6.48 -9.76 -14.41
CA SER A 172 -7.88 -9.67 -13.95
C SER A 172 -8.06 -10.28 -12.55
N LEU A 173 -9.21 -9.97 -11.93
CA LEU A 173 -9.59 -10.56 -10.64
C LEU A 173 -9.88 -12.06 -10.79
N GLU A 174 -10.39 -12.46 -11.96
CA GLU A 174 -10.69 -13.83 -12.31
C GLU A 174 -9.43 -14.69 -12.40
N GLU A 175 -8.39 -14.21 -13.08
CA GLU A 175 -7.08 -14.89 -13.19
C GLU A 175 -6.47 -15.09 -11.79
N SER A 176 -6.44 -14.04 -10.97
CA SER A 176 -5.95 -14.16 -9.59
C SER A 176 -6.75 -15.18 -8.77
N ARG A 177 -8.07 -15.24 -8.92
CA ARG A 177 -8.92 -16.19 -8.18
C ARG A 177 -8.75 -17.63 -8.67
N ALA A 178 -8.47 -17.81 -9.95
CA ALA A 178 -8.22 -19.13 -10.55
C ALA A 178 -6.81 -19.67 -10.24
N ALA A 179 -5.88 -18.79 -9.90
CA ALA A 179 -4.50 -19.14 -9.53
C ALA A 179 -4.44 -20.16 -8.38
N ASP A 180 -3.58 -21.16 -8.52
CA ASP A 180 -3.22 -22.05 -7.42
C ASP A 180 -2.35 -21.31 -6.39
N LYS A 181 -3.01 -20.71 -5.39
CA LYS A 181 -2.35 -19.97 -4.32
C LYS A 181 -1.33 -20.82 -3.57
N SER A 182 -1.48 -22.14 -3.51
CA SER A 182 -0.55 -23.01 -2.79
C SER A 182 0.88 -22.98 -3.35
N ALA A 183 1.04 -22.52 -4.60
CA ALA A 183 2.35 -22.38 -5.23
C ALA A 183 3.17 -21.19 -4.68
N TYR A 184 2.52 -20.16 -4.13
CA TYR A 184 3.19 -18.89 -3.78
C TYR A 184 2.67 -18.21 -2.51
N TYR A 185 1.67 -18.80 -1.84
CA TYR A 185 1.12 -18.34 -0.58
C TYR A 185 1.66 -19.23 0.56
N PRO A 186 2.72 -18.84 1.26
CA PRO A 186 3.37 -19.71 2.23
C PRO A 186 2.48 -19.90 3.47
N ALA A 187 2.35 -21.14 3.93
CA ALA A 187 1.62 -21.52 5.14
C ALA A 187 2.43 -21.22 6.41
N THR A 188 2.78 -19.94 6.61
CA THR A 188 3.55 -19.45 7.75
C THR A 188 2.91 -18.22 8.35
N GLY A 189 3.06 -18.04 9.67
CA GLY A 189 2.47 -16.91 10.39
C GLY A 189 0.94 -16.85 10.29
N LYS A 190 0.40 -15.64 10.46
CA LYS A 190 -0.99 -15.30 10.16
C LYS A 190 -1.02 -14.59 8.82
N ALA A 191 -1.64 -15.20 7.83
CA ALA A 191 -1.66 -14.70 6.47
C ALA A 191 -3.07 -14.22 6.08
N GLU A 192 -3.13 -13.08 5.38
CA GLU A 192 -4.33 -12.53 4.75
C GLU A 192 -4.04 -12.22 3.28
N SER A 193 -5.07 -12.29 2.42
CA SER A 193 -5.01 -11.79 1.06
C SER A 193 -6.29 -11.07 0.67
N HIS A 194 -6.11 -10.01 -0.10
CA HIS A 194 -7.19 -9.20 -0.67
C HIS A 194 -6.73 -8.51 -1.95
N HIS A 195 -7.69 -8.06 -2.74
CA HIS A 195 -7.46 -7.43 -4.02
C HIS A 195 -7.81 -5.95 -3.98
N VAL A 196 -6.99 -5.11 -4.59
CA VAL A 196 -7.18 -3.67 -4.64
C VAL A 196 -7.17 -3.22 -6.10
N TYR A 197 -8.18 -2.43 -6.47
CA TYR A 197 -8.22 -1.73 -7.75
C TYR A 197 -7.61 -0.33 -7.56
N PHE A 198 -6.34 -0.15 -7.90
CA PHE A 198 -5.65 1.14 -7.69
C PHE A 198 -5.98 2.23 -8.72
N HIS A 199 -6.65 1.87 -9.82
CA HIS A 199 -7.15 2.82 -10.81
C HIS A 199 -8.54 3.37 -10.42
N TYR A 200 -8.86 3.34 -9.13
CA TYR A 200 -10.17 3.72 -8.61
C TYR A 200 -10.40 5.23 -8.78
N PRO A 201 -11.34 5.66 -9.64
CA PRO A 201 -11.45 7.06 -9.99
C PRO A 201 -12.03 7.88 -8.83
N ILE A 202 -11.34 8.98 -8.53
CA ILE A 202 -11.85 10.09 -7.71
C ILE A 202 -11.92 11.32 -8.63
N GLU A 203 -13.14 11.78 -8.90
CA GLU A 203 -13.38 12.93 -9.77
C GLU A 203 -12.64 14.17 -9.25
N GLY A 204 -11.92 14.87 -10.12
CA GLY A 204 -11.12 16.05 -9.76
C GLY A 204 -9.78 15.75 -9.07
N PHE A 205 -9.41 14.47 -8.91
CA PHE A 205 -8.06 14.07 -8.54
C PHE A 205 -7.48 13.22 -9.68
N ALA A 206 -6.69 13.85 -10.54
CA ALA A 206 -5.90 13.14 -11.54
C ALA A 206 -4.53 12.77 -10.95
N ASP A 207 -4.19 11.49 -11.04
CA ASP A 207 -2.82 11.04 -10.92
C ASP A 207 -2.02 11.71 -12.04
N THR A 208 -1.23 12.72 -11.68
CA THR A 208 -0.27 13.29 -12.60
C THR A 208 0.84 12.27 -12.72
N TYR A 209 0.78 11.45 -13.76
CA TYR A 209 1.93 10.69 -14.25
C TYR A 209 2.96 11.71 -14.72
N THR A 210 3.90 12.06 -13.85
CA THR A 210 5.15 12.66 -14.32
C THR A 210 6.00 11.50 -14.81
N ASP A 211 6.11 11.39 -16.14
CA ASP A 211 7.06 10.52 -16.84
C ASP A 211 8.51 10.75 -16.37
#